data_AF-A0AB38A3C9-F1
#
_entry.id   AF-A0AB38A3C9-F1
#
_cell.length_a   1.000
_cell.length_b   1.000
_cell.length_c   1.000
_cell.angle_alpha   90.00
_cell.angle_beta   90.00
_cell.angle_gamma   90.00
#
_symmetry.space_group_name_H-M   'P 1'
#
loop_
_entity.id
_entity.type
_entity.pdbx_description
1 polymer ?
#
loop_
_entity_poly.entity_id
_entity_poly.type
_entity_poly.pdbx_seq_one_letter_code
_entity_poly.pdbx_strand_id
1 'polypeptide(L)' 'MNITDFLELPTSHDFRLVAGEKGSTNDITGVNIMDNPFADDWLSAGELIVTSGYFFKESFEAQKNTLRDLRR' A
#
# COMPACT_ATOMS: atom_id res chain seq x y z
N MET A 1 -13.80 3.79 -6.31
CA MET A 1 -13.85 3.86 -4.83
C MET A 1 -12.52 4.43 -4.43
N ASN A 2 -12.52 5.53 -3.70
CA ASN A 2 -11.28 6.16 -3.26
C ASN A 2 -10.83 5.58 -1.90
N ILE A 3 -9.65 5.98 -1.42
CA ILE A 3 -9.09 5.49 -0.16
C ILE A 3 -9.97 5.89 1.04
N THR A 4 -10.53 7.11 1.05
CA THR A 4 -11.47 7.54 2.09
C THR A 4 -12.70 6.63 2.15
N ASP A 5 -13.34 6.38 1.01
CA ASP A 5 -14.50 5.49 0.91
C ASP A 5 -14.16 4.08 1.45
N PHE A 6 -12.97 3.58 1.14
CA PHE A 6 -12.50 2.28 1.63
C PHE A 6 -12.34 2.24 3.15
N LEU A 7 -11.78 3.30 3.75
CA LEU A 7 -11.60 3.38 5.21
C LEU A 7 -12.93 3.49 5.98
N GLU A 8 -14.00 3.94 5.32
CA GLU A 8 -15.35 4.01 5.90
C GLU A 8 -16.11 2.68 5.83
N LEU A 9 -15.62 1.67 5.10
CA LEU A 9 -16.29 0.38 5.02
C LEU A 9 -16.28 -0.34 6.38
N PRO A 10 -17.35 -1.06 6.76
CA PRO A 10 -17.40 -1.84 7.99
C PRO A 10 -16.24 -2.84 8.14
N THR A 11 -15.71 -3.36 7.02
CA THR A 11 -14.59 -4.32 7.00
C THR A 11 -13.22 -3.71 7.29
N SER A 12 -13.08 -2.39 7.13
CA SER A 12 -11.82 -1.64 7.26
C SER A 12 -11.93 -0.48 8.24
N HIS A 13 -13.00 -0.41 9.03
CA HIS A 13 -13.24 0.67 10.01
C HIS A 13 -12.14 0.78 11.08
N ASP A 14 -11.42 -0.31 11.36
CA ASP A 14 -10.29 -0.34 12.30
C ASP A 14 -8.95 0.04 11.64
N PHE A 15 -8.92 0.25 10.32
CA PHE A 15 -7.70 0.62 9.61
C PHE A 15 -7.43 2.11 9.78
N ARG A 16 -6.14 2.46 9.87
CA ARG A 16 -5.70 3.84 10.03
C ARG A 16 -4.70 4.23 8.97
N LEU A 17 -4.96 5.34 8.30
CA LEU A 17 -3.98 5.97 7.42
C LEU A 17 -2.86 6.59 8.28
N VAL A 18 -1.63 6.07 8.13
CA VAL A 18 -0.46 6.52 8.91
C VAL A 18 0.40 7.54 8.17
N ALA A 19 0.24 7.64 6.84
CA ALA A 19 0.97 8.54 5.95
C ALA A 19 0.19 8.71 4.64
N GLY A 20 0.57 9.68 3.80
CA GLY A 20 0.00 9.81 2.45
C GLY A 20 -1.38 10.45 2.38
N GLU A 21 -1.81 11.19 3.41
CA GLU A 21 -3.11 11.88 3.48
C GLU A 21 -3.48 12.70 2.22
N LYS A 22 -2.48 13.31 1.58
CA LYS A 22 -2.66 14.06 0.32
C LYS A 22 -3.19 13.22 -0.85
N GLY A 23 -3.06 11.90 -0.79
CA GLY A 23 -3.57 10.95 -1.78
C GLY A 23 -4.84 10.22 -1.34
N SER A 24 -5.49 10.63 -0.24
CA SER A 24 -6.70 9.96 0.29
C SER A 24 -7.88 9.92 -0.70
N THR A 25 -7.90 10.82 -1.68
CA THR A 25 -8.91 10.86 -2.74
C THR A 25 -8.52 10.09 -4.00
N ASN A 26 -7.37 9.41 -4.01
CA ASN A 26 -6.95 8.60 -5.16
C ASN A 26 -7.88 7.39 -5.30
N ASP A 27 -8.22 7.06 -6.54
CA ASP A 27 -9.01 5.87 -6.85
C ASP A 27 -8.19 4.59 -6.62
N ILE A 28 -8.86 3.61 -6.00
CA ILE A 28 -8.40 2.23 -5.95
C ILE A 28 -8.95 1.53 -7.18
N THR A 29 -8.05 1.08 -8.07
CA THR A 29 -8.39 0.45 -9.36
C THR A 29 -8.33 -1.08 -9.30
N GLY A 30 -7.67 -1.64 -8.29
CA GLY A 30 -7.51 -3.07 -8.08
C GLY A 30 -6.98 -3.38 -6.67
N VAL A 31 -6.93 -4.67 -6.33
CA VAL A 31 -6.36 -5.16 -5.07
C VAL A 31 -5.38 -6.28 -5.39
N ASN A 32 -4.20 -6.23 -4.78
CA ASN A 32 -3.15 -7.22 -4.97
C ASN A 32 -2.55 -7.64 -3.62
N ILE A 33 -2.10 -8.89 -3.52
CA ILE A 33 -1.45 -9.43 -2.32
C ILE A 33 0.03 -9.60 -2.64
N MET A 34 0.90 -8.95 -1.84
CA MET A 34 2.35 -9.03 -2.02
C MET A 34 2.98 -9.79 -0.86
N ASP A 35 3.46 -11.00 -1.16
CA ASP A 35 4.20 -11.88 -0.24
C ASP A 35 5.70 -11.99 -0.58
N ASN A 36 6.13 -11.41 -1.71
CA ASN A 36 7.53 -11.30 -2.13
C ASN A 36 7.90 -9.82 -2.36
N PRO A 37 8.92 -9.26 -1.68
CA PRO A 37 9.34 -7.86 -1.83
C PRO A 37 9.95 -7.53 -3.19
N PHE A 38 10.30 -8.53 -4.00
CA PHE A 38 10.85 -8.36 -5.35
C PHE A 38 9.77 -8.52 -6.45
N ALA A 39 8.51 -8.22 -6.11
CA ALA A 39 7.38 -8.27 -7.02
C ALA A 39 6.98 -6.88 -7.54
N ASP A 40 7.85 -5.88 -7.39
CA ASP A 40 7.61 -4.49 -7.78
C ASP A 40 7.34 -4.34 -9.28
N ASP A 41 7.98 -5.16 -10.12
CA ASP A 41 7.72 -5.24 -11.57
C ASP A 41 6.28 -5.66 -11.94
N TRP A 42 5.51 -6.19 -10.98
CA TRP A 42 4.16 -6.71 -11.22
C TRP A 42 3.06 -5.83 -10.63
N LEU A 43 3.42 -4.71 -10.00
CA LEU A 43 2.47 -3.79 -9.39
C LEU A 43 2.00 -2.75 -10.40
N SER A 44 0.71 -2.47 -10.40
CA SER A 44 0.12 -1.42 -11.24
C SER A 44 -0.27 -0.19 -10.41
N ALA A 45 -0.18 0.98 -11.03
CA ALA A 45 -0.64 2.22 -10.40
C ALA A 45 -2.13 2.13 -10.03
N GLY A 46 -2.46 2.58 -8.82
CA GLY A 46 -3.82 2.55 -8.28
C GLY A 46 -4.22 1.25 -7.58
N GLU A 47 -3.35 0.24 -7.53
CA GLU A 47 -3.61 -0.99 -6.77
C GLU A 47 -3.47 -0.78 -5.25
N LEU A 48 -4.42 -1.32 -4.49
CA LEU A 48 -4.31 -1.49 -3.04
C LEU A 48 -3.51 -2.77 -2.75
N ILE A 49 -2.34 -2.62 -2.12
CA ILE A 49 -1.47 -3.74 -1.78
C ILE A 49 -1.73 -4.22 -0.35
N VAL A 50 -2.07 -5.50 -0.19
CA VAL A 50 -2.17 -6.18 1.10
C VAL A 50 -0.92 -7.02 1.31
N THR A 51 -0.24 -6.81 2.44
CA THR A 51 1.00 -7.54 2.76
C THR A 51 1.19 -7.66 4.27
N SER A 52 1.95 -8.67 4.71
CA SER A 52 2.36 -8.81 6.11
C SER A 52 3.42 -7.79 6.53
N GLY A 53 4.03 -7.08 5.57
CA GLY A 53 5.10 -6.11 5.82
C GLY A 53 6.39 -6.76 6.32
N TYR A 54 6.56 -8.08 6.20
CA TYR A 54 7.72 -8.79 6.73
C TYR A 54 9.04 -8.29 6.14
N PHE A 55 9.04 -7.84 4.89
CA PHE A 55 10.22 -7.29 4.22
C PHE A 55 10.65 -5.92 4.77
N PHE A 56 9.79 -5.23 5.53
CA PHE A 56 10.19 -4.04 6.30
C PHE A 56 11.04 -4.39 7.53
N LYS A 57 11.03 -5.66 7.96
CA LYS A 57 11.75 -6.11 9.17
C LYS A 57 13.26 -6.22 8.95
N GLU A 58 13.73 -6.30 7.70
CA GLU A 58 15.15 -6.56 7.41
C GLU A 58 16.06 -5.36 7.75
N SER A 59 15.65 -4.14 7.38
CA SER A 59 16.29 -2.90 7.84
C SER A 59 15.44 -1.68 7.51
N PHE A 60 15.66 -0.58 8.23
CA PHE A 60 15.07 0.73 7.92
C PHE A 60 15.42 1.19 6.49
N GLU A 61 16.64 0.91 6.02
CA GLU A 61 17.06 1.27 4.66
C GLU A 61 16.35 0.42 3.61
N ALA A 62 16.14 -0.87 3.83
CA ALA A 62 15.35 -1.72 2.94
C ALA A 62 13.91 -1.20 2.82
N GLN A 63 13.27 -0.87 3.94
CA GLN A 63 11.93 -0.26 3.93
C GLN A 63 11.89 1.03 3.10
N LYS A 64 12.87 1.91 3.30
CA LYS A 64 12.96 3.19 2.61
C LYS A 64 13.17 3.02 1.10
N ASN A 65 13.97 2.03 0.70
CA ASN A 65 14.18 1.72 -0.72
C ASN A 65 12.90 1.19 -1.37
N THR A 66 12.20 0.24 -0.73
CA THR A 66 10.91 -0.25 -1.23
C THR A 66 9.90 0.89 -1.42
N LEU A 67 9.76 1.79 -0.45
CA LEU A 67 8.85 2.94 -0.59
C LEU A 67 9.24 3.90 -1.72
N ARG A 68 10.52 3.99 -2.07
CA ARG A 68 11.00 4.80 -3.20
C ARG A 68 10.70 4.14 -4.54
N ASP A 69 10.84 2.82 -4.62
CA ASP A 69 10.57 2.07 -5.84
C ASP A 69 9.07 2.05 -6.17
N LEU A 70 8.21 1.98 -5.15
CA LEU A 70 6.74 2.09 -5.29
C LEU A 70 6.22 3.49 -5.69
N ARG A 71 7.08 4.52 -5.69
CA ARG A 71 6.69 5.89 -6.08
C ARG A 71 6.75 6.10 -7.60
N ARG A 72 7.28 5.15 -8.36
CA ARG A 72 7.51 5.30 -9.80
C ARG A 72 6.22 5.38 -10.61
#